data_AF-A0A7C7UH35-F1
#
_entry.id   AF-A0A7C7UH35-F1
#
_cell.length_a   1.000
_cell.length_b   1.000
_cell.length_c   1.000
_cell.angle_alpha   90.00
_cell.angle_beta   90.00
_cell.angle_gamma   90.00
#
_symmetry.space_group_name_H-M   'P 1'
#
loop_
_entity.id
_entity.type
_entity.pdbx_description
1 polymer ?
#
loop_
_entity_poly.entity_id
_entity_poly.type
_entity_poly.pdbx_seq_one_letter_code
_entity_poly.pdbx_strand_id
1 'polypeptide(L)' 'MSDNVLKMMKDNGVKFVDFRFTDTRGKEQHVSVPAHTVDADLFTEGKMFDGSSISGWKG' A
#
# COMPACT_ATOMS: atom_id res chain seq x y z
N MET A 1 -4.41 -5.10 14.92
CA MET A 1 -4.64 -3.84 14.16
C MET A 1 -4.89 -4.16 12.68
N SER A 2 -4.06 -5.00 12.07
CA SER A 2 -4.25 -5.60 10.73
C SER A 2 -5.57 -6.38 10.57
N ASP A 3 -5.98 -7.15 11.58
CA ASP A 3 -7.21 -7.96 11.51
C ASP A 3 -8.48 -7.15 11.28
N ASN A 4 -8.55 -5.93 11.83
CA ASN A 4 -9.70 -5.04 11.64
C ASN A 4 -9.79 -4.57 10.19
N VAL A 5 -8.65 -4.29 9.54
CA VAL A 5 -8.59 -3.85 8.14
C VAL A 5 -8.95 -5.00 7.21
N LEU A 6 -8.39 -6.20 7.44
CA LEU A 6 -8.71 -7.39 6.65
C LEU A 6 -10.18 -7.78 6.76
N LYS A 7 -10.76 -7.66 7.95
CA LYS A 7 -12.20 -7.88 8.15
C LYS A 7 -13.04 -6.83 7.41
N MET A 8 -12.70 -5.55 7.56
CA MET A 8 -13.38 -4.47 6.84
C MET A 8 -13.32 -4.67 5.32
N MET A 9 -12.19 -5.11 4.77
CA MET A 9 -12.05 -5.39 3.35
C MET A 9 -12.96 -6.52 2.87
N LYS A 10 -13.06 -7.60 3.66
CA LYS A 10 -13.96 -8.73 3.37
C LYS A 10 -15.42 -8.31 3.47
N ASP A 11 -15.80 -7.62 4.53
CA ASP A 11 -17.19 -7.20 4.80
C ASP A 11 -17.71 -6.23 3.72
N ASN A 12 -16.84 -5.37 3.18
CA ASN A 12 -17.19 -4.41 2.13
C ASN A 12 -16.94 -4.91 0.70
N GLY A 13 -16.48 -6.16 0.52
CA GLY A 13 -16.19 -6.71 -0.80
C GLY A 13 -15.15 -5.90 -1.58
N VAL A 14 -14.13 -5.38 -0.89
CA VAL A 14 -13.10 -4.50 -1.46
C VAL A 14 -12.33 -5.23 -2.55
N LYS A 15 -12.22 -4.61 -3.73
CA LYS A 15 -11.51 -5.19 -4.89
C LYS A 15 -10.06 -4.74 -4.99
N PHE A 16 -9.75 -3.55 -4.50
CA PHE A 16 -8.42 -2.94 -4.61
C PHE A 16 -8.06 -2.23 -3.31
N VAL A 17 -6.77 -2.23 -2.99
CA VAL A 17 -6.19 -1.46 -1.89
C VAL A 17 -5.20 -0.49 -2.48
N ASP A 18 -5.28 0.75 -2.02
CA ASP A 18 -4.45 1.85 -2.47
C ASP A 18 -3.45 2.23 -1.37
N PHE A 19 -2.18 1.88 -1.56
CA PHE A 19 -1.11 2.24 -0.63
C PHE A 19 -0.62 3.64 -0.93
N ARG A 20 -0.82 4.56 0.00
CA ARG A 20 -0.45 5.98 -0.15
C ARG A 20 0.75 6.32 0.71
N PHE A 21 1.65 7.11 0.16
CA PHE A 21 2.83 7.61 0.85
C PHE A 21 3.22 8.98 0.29
N THR A 22 4.10 9.69 0.99
CA THR A 22 4.52 11.04 0.62
C THR A 22 5.99 11.03 0.25
N ASP A 23 6.32 11.61 -0.91
CA ASP A 23 7.72 11.81 -1.29
C ASP A 23 8.42 12.88 -0.43
N THR A 24 9.73 13.02 -0.57
CA THR A 24 10.52 14.00 0.23
C THR A 24 10.14 15.45 -0.04
N ARG A 25 9.43 15.72 -1.15
CA ARG A 25 8.95 17.05 -1.52
C ARG A 25 7.53 17.34 -1.02
N GLY A 26 6.89 16.37 -0.36
CA GLY A 26 5.54 16.51 0.18
C GLY A 26 4.43 16.09 -0.79
N LYS A 27 4.75 15.52 -1.95
CA LYS A 27 3.73 15.06 -2.91
C LYS A 27 3.25 13.66 -2.54
N GLU A 28 1.92 13.48 -2.48
CA GLU A 28 1.30 12.18 -2.32
C GLU A 28 1.52 11.32 -3.57
N GLN A 29 2.00 10.11 -3.35
CA GLN A 29 2.18 9.04 -4.32
C GLN A 29 1.36 7.84 -3.86
N HIS A 30 0.96 7.00 -4.80
CA HIS A 30 0.13 5.85 -4.46
C HIS A 30 0.37 4.64 -5.36
N VAL A 31 0.13 3.45 -4.82
CA VAL A 31 0.22 2.17 -5.53
C VAL A 31 -1.04 1.35 -5.24
N SER A 32 -1.82 1.11 -6.30
CA SER A 32 -3.01 0.25 -6.24
C SER A 32 -2.64 -1.20 -6.45
N VAL A 33 -3.07 -2.08 -5.55
CA VAL A 33 -2.95 -3.54 -5.69
C VAL A 33 -4.32 -4.21 -5.58
N PRO A 34 -4.51 -5.39 -6.18
CA PRO A 34 -5.71 -6.18 -5.95
C PRO A 34 -5.82 -6.60 -4.48
N ALA A 35 -7.02 -6.52 -3.91
CA ALA A 35 -7.26 -6.80 -2.48
C ALA A 35 -6.87 -8.23 -2.06
N HIS A 36 -6.93 -9.20 -2.98
CA HIS A 36 -6.52 -10.58 -2.71
C HIS A 36 -5.00 -10.75 -2.47
N THR A 37 -4.20 -9.73 -2.81
CA THR A 37 -2.74 -9.73 -2.58
C THR A 37 -2.34 -9.11 -1.24
N VAL A 38 -3.34 -8.70 -0.43
CA VAL A 38 -3.15 -8.11 0.89
C VAL A 38 -3.51 -9.15 1.95
N ASP A 39 -2.49 -9.63 2.65
CA ASP A 39 -2.58 -10.60 3.75
C ASP A 39 -2.02 -9.98 5.05
N ALA A 40 -2.02 -10.77 6.13
CA ALA A 40 -1.53 -10.32 7.43
C ALA A 40 -0.01 -10.06 7.40
N ASP A 41 0.74 -10.85 6.62
CA ASP A 41 2.20 -10.78 6.54
C ASP A 41 2.67 -9.49 5.84
N LEU A 42 1.89 -8.99 4.87
CA LEU A 42 2.15 -7.70 4.21
C LEU A 42 2.20 -6.53 5.20
N PHE A 43 1.43 -6.57 6.30
CA PHE A 43 1.47 -5.50 7.31
C PHE A 43 2.77 -5.52 8.14
N THR A 44 3.48 -6.64 8.19
CA THR A 44 4.74 -6.79 8.91
C THR A 44 5.96 -6.69 8.01
N GLU A 45 5.92 -7.31 6.83
CA GLU A 45 7.05 -7.37 5.89
C GLU A 45 7.03 -6.21 4.88
N GLY A 46 5.86 -5.60 4.67
CA GLY A 46 5.65 -4.55 3.68
C GLY A 46 5.50 -5.08 2.26
N LYS A 47 5.17 -4.18 1.33
CA LYS A 47 5.13 -4.46 -0.11
C LYS A 47 6.35 -3.87 -0.78
N MET A 48 7.10 -4.68 -1.51
CA MET A 48 8.19 -4.16 -2.35
C MET A 48 7.64 -3.38 -3.55
N PHE A 49 8.20 -2.21 -3.82
CA PHE A 49 7.95 -1.40 -5.01
C PHE A 49 9.24 -0.69 -5.46
N ASP A 50 9.33 -0.37 -6.74
CA ASP A 50 10.47 0.39 -7.28
C ASP A 50 10.25 1.91 -7.12
N GLY A 51 11.07 2.53 -6.27
CA GLY A 51 11.06 3.98 -6.03
C GLY A 51 11.96 4.77 -6.98
N SER A 52 12.62 4.14 -7.95
CA SER A 52 13.60 4.81 -8.83
C SER A 52 13.02 5.96 -9.65
N SER A 53 11.71 5.95 -9.90
CA SER A 53 10.99 7.00 -10.63
C SER A 53 10.42 8.09 -9.71
N ILE A 54 10.66 8.01 -8.39
CA ILE A 54 10.16 8.97 -7.41
C ILE A 54 11.16 10.11 -7.26
N SER A 55 10.67 11.32 -7.50
CA SER A 55 11.46 12.53 -7.43
C SER A 55 12.06 12.70 -6.04
N GLY A 56 13.39 12.74 -5.95
CA GLY A 56 14.13 12.91 -4.69
C GLY A 56 14.48 11.61 -3.97
N TRP A 57 14.15 10.44 -4.52
CA TRP A 57 14.58 9.13 -3.98
C TRP A 57 15.69 8.48 -4.81
N LYS A 58 15.81 8.88 -6.08
CA LYS A 58 16.95 8.53 -6.94
C LYS A 58 17.97 9.67 -6.92
N GLY A 59 19.16 9.37 -6.42
CA GLY A 59 20.34 10.23 -6.37
C GLY A 59 21.59 9.40 -6.63
#